data_AF-A0A7S1ZJV2-F1
#
_entry.id   AF-A0A7S1ZJV2-F1
#
_cell.length_a   1.000
_cell.length_b   1.000
_cell.length_c   1.000
_cell.angle_alpha   90.00
_cell.angle_beta   90.00
_cell.angle_gamma   90.00
#
_symmetry.space_group_name_H-M   'P 1'
#
loop_
_entity.id
_entity.type
_entity.pdbx_description
1 polymer ?
#
loop_
_entity_poly.entity_id
_entity_poly.type
_entity_poly.pdbx_seq_one_letter_code
_entity_poly.pdbx_strand_id
1 'polypeptide(L)'
;MLGLVAASSTSPPLETGGVGGGAAADPAIRVVELPSLLEKKPEEWIPGNYEPFRRRIEEFERWLGEQPERTVAIVGHSQFFKAMLDLDYKFGNCEVWEMTFDAKAAAAAAARGSSDAERKGEGEDAALRGGWEGLRNVYRCDV
;
A
#
# COMPACT_ATOMS: atom_id res chain seq x y z
N MET A 1 12.80 -10.85 4.38
CA MET A 1 12.35 -10.80 2.97
C MET A 1 11.08 -9.99 2.96
N LEU A 2 11.09 -8.79 2.38
CA LEU A 2 9.94 -7.90 2.27
C LEU A 2 9.65 -7.79 0.79
N GLY A 3 8.40 -8.01 0.39
CA GLY A 3 8.06 -8.25 -0.99
C GLY A 3 6.67 -7.73 -1.30
N LEU A 4 6.51 -7.23 -2.52
CA LEU A 4 5.22 -6.89 -3.06
C LEU A 4 4.75 -8.00 -3.98
N VAL A 5 3.50 -8.41 -3.83
CA VAL A 5 2.86 -9.37 -4.71
C VAL A 5 1.73 -8.66 -5.43
N ALA A 6 1.91 -8.39 -6.72
CA ALA A 6 0.87 -7.80 -7.55
C ALA A 6 0.13 -8.90 -8.31
N ALA A 7 -1.21 -8.88 -8.22
CA ALA A 7 -2.07 -9.80 -8.96
C ALA A 7 -2.64 -9.08 -10.18
N SER A 8 -2.33 -9.56 -11.38
CA SER A 8 -2.86 -9.01 -12.62
C SER A 8 -4.36 -9.30 -12.72
N SER A 9 -5.18 -8.25 -12.91
CA SER A 9 -6.61 -8.41 -13.14
C SER A 9 -6.86 -8.96 -14.53
N THR A 10 -7.46 -10.15 -14.58
CA THR A 10 -8.06 -10.74 -15.77
C THR A 10 -9.00 -9.72 -16.43
N SER A 11 -8.81 -9.49 -17.72
CA SER A 11 -9.74 -8.75 -18.57
C SER A 11 -11.18 -9.26 -18.38
N PRO A 12 -12.22 -8.42 -18.48
CA PRO A 12 -13.58 -8.95 -18.56
C PRO A 12 -13.68 -9.88 -19.78
N PRO A 13 -14.37 -11.04 -19.69
CA PRO A 13 -14.60 -11.85 -20.87
C PRO A 13 -15.48 -11.04 -21.82
N LEU A 14 -14.93 -10.69 -22.98
CA LEU A 14 -15.72 -10.32 -24.14
C LEU A 14 -16.64 -11.51 -24.43
N GLU A 15 -17.94 -11.35 -24.20
CA GLU A 15 -18.92 -12.27 -24.74
C GLU A 15 -18.83 -12.24 -26.26
N THR A 16 -18.33 -13.33 -26.86
CA THR A 16 -18.75 -13.77 -28.19
C THR A 16 -18.47 -15.27 -28.31
N GLY A 17 -19.51 -16.02 -28.67
CA GLY A 17 -19.48 -17.47 -28.76
C GLY A 17 -18.41 -18.00 -29.72
N GLY A 18 -17.77 -19.09 -29.32
CA GLY A 18 -16.79 -19.80 -30.15
C GLY A 18 -16.13 -20.92 -29.37
N VAL A 19 -16.47 -22.16 -29.72
CA VAL A 19 -15.86 -23.38 -29.20
C VAL A 19 -14.36 -23.38 -29.51
N GLY A 20 -13.53 -23.32 -28.48
CA GLY A 20 -12.08 -23.41 -28.62
C GLY A 20 -11.40 -23.41 -27.25
N GLY A 21 -11.05 -24.60 -26.76
CA GLY A 21 -10.32 -24.77 -25.50
C GLY A 21 -8.92 -24.17 -25.59
N GLY A 22 -8.77 -22.92 -25.21
CA GLY A 22 -7.50 -22.35 -24.77
C GLY A 22 -7.50 -22.33 -23.26
N ALA A 23 -6.64 -23.13 -22.62
CA ALA A 23 -6.35 -22.97 -21.21
C ALA A 23 -5.90 -21.52 -21.00
N ALA A 24 -6.72 -20.71 -20.33
CA ALA A 24 -6.34 -19.37 -19.91
C ALA A 24 -5.04 -19.53 -19.09
N ALA A 25 -3.95 -18.96 -19.59
CA ALA A 25 -2.68 -18.97 -18.88
C ALA A 25 -2.94 -18.41 -17.48
N ASP A 26 -2.55 -19.17 -16.46
CA ASP A 26 -2.58 -18.74 -15.06
C ASP A 26 -1.91 -17.36 -15.00
N PRO A 27 -2.59 -16.29 -14.57
CA PRO A 27 -2.01 -14.95 -14.58
C PRO A 27 -0.75 -15.00 -13.73
N ALA A 28 0.41 -14.95 -14.38
CA ALA A 28 1.70 -15.03 -13.71
C ALA A 28 1.75 -13.95 -12.64
N ILE A 29 1.76 -14.38 -11.38
CA ILE A 29 1.82 -13.49 -10.22
C ILE A 29 3.12 -12.68 -10.32
N ARG A 30 3.02 -11.35 -10.38
CA ARG A 30 4.18 -10.48 -10.49
C ARG A 30 4.66 -10.14 -9.08
N VAL A 31 5.83 -10.66 -8.71
CA VAL A 31 6.46 -10.36 -7.43
C VAL A 31 7.58 -9.34 -7.64
N VAL A 32 7.56 -8.25 -6.90
CA VAL A 32 8.54 -7.17 -6.97
C VAL A 32 9.08 -6.87 -5.57
N GLU A 33 10.40 -6.86 -5.41
CA GLU A 33 11.04 -6.43 -4.17
C GLU A 33 11.37 -4.94 -4.28
N LEU A 34 10.85 -4.13 -3.35
CA LEU A 34 11.07 -2.69 -3.34
C LEU A 34 11.97 -2.30 -2.16
N PRO A 35 13.11 -1.62 -2.40
CA PRO A 35 13.96 -1.11 -1.33
C PRO A 35 13.24 -0.17 -0.36
N SER A 36 12.22 0.55 -0.84
CA SER A 36 11.40 1.47 -0.04
C SER A 36 10.59 0.76 1.04
N LEU A 37 10.28 -0.53 0.87
CA LEU A 37 9.53 -1.36 1.83
C LEU A 37 10.43 -2.08 2.84
N LEU A 38 11.75 -1.94 2.74
CA LEU A 38 12.69 -2.56 3.67
C LEU A 38 12.50 -2.08 5.11
N GLU A 39 13.03 -2.80 6.08
CA GLU A 39 12.99 -2.38 7.48
C GLU A 39 13.63 -0.99 7.67
N LYS A 40 13.16 -0.26 8.69
CA LYS A 40 13.76 1.03 9.02
C LYS A 40 15.24 0.84 9.38
N LYS A 41 16.11 1.62 8.76
CA LYS A 41 17.53 1.64 9.12
C LYS A 41 17.70 2.33 10.47
N PRO A 42 18.73 1.97 11.26
CA PRO A 42 19.01 2.60 12.56
C PRO A 42 19.00 4.14 12.52
N GLU A 43 19.47 4.75 11.44
CA GLU A 43 19.55 6.20 11.28
C GLU A 43 18.17 6.86 11.17
N GLU A 44 17.15 6.13 10.71
CA GLU A 44 15.76 6.58 10.58
C GLU A 44 14.99 6.50 11.92
N TRP A 45 15.62 5.95 12.96
CA TRP A 45 15.10 5.95 14.34
C TRP A 45 15.56 7.17 15.15
N ILE A 46 16.50 7.96 14.61
CA ILE A 46 16.98 9.16 15.28
C ILE A 46 15.85 10.21 15.26
N PRO A 47 15.41 10.72 16.43
CA PRO A 47 14.42 11.79 16.49
C PRO A 47 14.85 12.99 15.65
N GLY A 48 13.94 13.48 14.80
CA GLY A 48 14.23 14.59 13.88
C GLY A 48 14.80 14.16 12.51
N ASN A 49 15.22 12.91 12.33
CA ASN A 49 15.69 12.38 11.04
C ASN A 49 14.60 11.54 10.34
N TYR A 50 13.37 12.05 10.32
CA TYR A 50 12.22 11.33 9.77
C TYR A 50 12.07 11.51 8.24
N GLU A 51 12.73 12.51 7.67
CA GLU A 51 12.63 12.84 6.25
C GLU A 51 13.06 11.72 5.28
N PRO A 52 14.17 10.99 5.50
CA PRO A 52 14.52 9.87 4.63
C PRO A 52 13.43 8.80 4.56
N PHE A 53 12.75 8.58 5.69
CA PHE A 53 11.68 7.61 5.77
C PHE A 53 10.40 8.10 5.07
N ARG A 54 10.04 9.38 5.22
CA ARG A 54 8.93 9.99 4.46
C ARG A 54 9.16 9.90 2.95
N ARG A 55 10.38 10.19 2.49
CA ARG A 55 10.73 10.10 1.05
C ARG A 55 10.53 8.71 0.49
N ARG A 56 10.85 7.66 1.25
CA ARG A 56 10.61 6.27 0.84
C ARG A 56 9.12 5.95 0.71
N ILE A 57 8.30 6.49 1.61
CA ILE A 57 6.84 6.34 1.53
C ILE A 57 6.33 7.03 0.26
N GLU A 58 6.77 8.26 -0.03
CA GLU A 58 6.37 8.98 -1.24
C GLU A 58 6.83 8.29 -2.53
N GLU A 59 8.05 7.74 -2.53
CA GLU A 59 8.56 6.92 -3.63
C GLU A 59 7.71 5.67 -3.83
N PHE A 60 7.32 5.01 -2.74
CA PHE A 60 6.44 3.85 -2.78
C PHE A 60 5.05 4.20 -3.33
N GLU A 61 4.41 5.28 -2.85
CA GLU A 61 3.09 5.71 -3.32
C GLU A 61 3.11 6.11 -4.81
N ARG A 62 4.18 6.77 -5.24
CA ARG A 62 4.38 7.09 -6.67
C ARG A 62 4.50 5.82 -7.50
N TRP A 63 5.38 4.91 -7.07
CA TRP A 63 5.54 3.62 -7.73
C TRP A 63 4.21 2.87 -7.78
N LEU A 64 3.44 2.84 -6.69
CA LEU A 64 2.15 2.17 -6.64
C LEU A 64 1.15 2.74 -7.65
N GLY A 65 1.13 4.06 -7.83
CA GLY A 65 0.28 4.75 -8.80
C GLY A 65 0.64 4.48 -10.26
N GLU A 66 1.83 3.95 -10.54
CA GLU A 66 2.29 3.57 -11.88
C GLU A 66 1.97 2.11 -12.22
N GLN A 67 1.43 1.33 -11.27
CA GLN A 67 1.20 -0.10 -11.49
C GLN A 67 -0.08 -0.36 -12.29
N PRO A 68 -0.03 -1.29 -13.27
CA PRO A 68 -1.20 -1.62 -14.07
C PRO A 68 -2.23 -2.49 -13.33
N GLU A 69 -1.87 -3.10 -12.20
CA GLU A 69 -2.75 -3.99 -11.46
C GLU A 69 -3.82 -3.24 -10.68
N ARG A 70 -5.04 -3.79 -10.74
CA ARG A 70 -6.16 -3.33 -9.91
C ARG A 70 -6.03 -3.75 -8.44
N THR A 71 -5.31 -4.85 -8.18
CA THR A 71 -5.16 -5.41 -6.84
C THR A 71 -3.71 -5.75 -6.58
N VAL A 72 -3.18 -5.17 -5.52
CA VAL A 72 -1.78 -5.31 -5.11
C VAL A 72 -1.76 -5.70 -3.65
N ALA A 73 -1.04 -6.77 -3.31
CA ALA A 73 -0.76 -7.17 -1.95
C ALA A 73 0.63 -6.66 -1.55
N ILE A 74 0.68 -5.94 -0.42
CA ILE A 74 1.91 -5.35 0.10
C ILE A 74 2.30 -6.11 1.37
N VAL A 75 3.50 -6.72 1.38
CA VAL A 75 4.05 -7.37 2.58
C VAL A 75 5.16 -6.51 3.15
N GLY A 76 4.94 -6.01 4.36
CA GLY A 76 5.79 -5.02 4.99
C GLY A 76 5.79 -5.11 6.52
N HIS A 77 6.57 -4.25 7.17
CA HIS A 77 6.52 -4.09 8.61
C HIS A 77 5.43 -3.10 9.02
N SER A 78 4.74 -3.37 10.14
CA SER A 78 3.67 -2.52 10.66
C SER A 78 4.09 -1.07 10.92
N GLN A 79 5.37 -0.83 11.21
CA GLN A 79 5.91 0.53 11.37
C GLN A 79 5.90 1.34 10.07
N PHE A 80 6.09 0.69 8.92
CA PHE A 80 6.00 1.33 7.61
C PHE A 80 4.55 1.75 7.33
N PHE A 81 3.61 0.82 7.49
CA PHE A 81 2.20 1.11 7.25
C PHE A 81 1.62 2.14 8.21
N LYS A 82 2.00 2.08 9.49
CA LYS A 82 1.65 3.10 10.48
C LYS A 82 2.02 4.49 9.98
N ALA A 83 3.25 4.66 9.51
CA ALA A 83 3.74 5.94 9.02
C ALA A 83 3.13 6.37 7.68
N MET A 84 2.93 5.42 6.76
CA MET A 84 2.35 5.68 5.44
C MET A 84 0.92 6.18 5.55
N LEU A 85 0.13 5.54 6.41
CA LEU A 85 -1.29 5.80 6.59
C LEU A 85 -1.58 6.84 7.68
N ASP A 86 -0.54 7.35 8.33
CA ASP A 86 -0.62 8.28 9.47
C ASP A 86 -1.48 7.76 10.63
N LEU A 87 -1.31 6.47 10.95
CA LEU A 87 -2.01 5.81 12.05
C LEU A 87 -1.29 6.08 13.37
N ASP A 88 -2.05 6.07 14.47
CA ASP A 88 -1.51 6.10 15.84
C ASP A 88 -1.19 4.68 16.36
N TYR A 89 -1.81 3.64 15.81
CA TYR A 89 -1.58 2.23 16.12
C TYR A 89 -0.71 1.50 15.08
N LYS A 90 -0.27 0.28 15.42
CA LYS A 90 0.44 -0.63 14.52
C LYS A 90 -0.45 -1.83 14.22
N PHE A 91 -0.38 -2.33 12.99
CA PHE A 91 -0.94 -3.63 12.65
C PHE A 91 -0.25 -4.74 13.44
N GLY A 92 -1.03 -5.75 13.83
CA GLY A 92 -0.56 -6.97 14.45
C GLY A 92 0.23 -7.85 13.48
N ASN A 93 0.90 -8.86 14.03
CA ASN A 93 1.59 -9.86 13.21
C ASN A 93 0.55 -10.69 12.43
N CYS A 94 0.87 -11.00 11.17
CA CYS A 94 0.03 -11.84 10.33
C CYS A 94 -1.42 -11.33 10.13
N GLU A 95 -1.64 -10.02 10.26
CA GLU A 95 -2.91 -9.40 9.90
C GLU A 95 -2.94 -9.05 8.41
N VAL A 96 -4.13 -9.15 7.82
CA VAL A 96 -4.39 -8.69 6.45
C VAL A 96 -5.38 -7.55 6.52
N TRP A 97 -4.98 -6.44 5.91
CA TRP A 97 -5.75 -5.22 5.81
C TRP A 97 -6.03 -4.92 4.34
N GLU A 98 -7.20 -4.38 4.08
CA GLU A 98 -7.61 -3.95 2.75
C GLU A 98 -7.94 -2.46 2.76
N MET A 99 -7.59 -1.78 1.68
CA MET A 99 -7.85 -0.36 1.46
C MET A 99 -7.83 -0.05 -0.04
N THR A 100 -8.39 1.09 -0.41
CA THR A 100 -8.35 1.62 -1.78
C THR A 100 -7.27 2.71 -1.87
N PHE A 101 -6.56 2.74 -3.00
CA PHE A 101 -5.58 3.78 -3.31
C PHE A 101 -5.98 4.52 -4.59
N ASP A 102 -6.22 5.82 -4.48
CA ASP A 102 -6.37 6.74 -5.61
C ASP A 102 -5.05 7.47 -5.89
N ALA A 103 -4.38 7.03 -6.95
CA ALA A 103 -3.12 7.63 -7.41
C ALA A 103 -3.24 9.13 -7.75
N LYS A 104 -4.41 9.59 -8.22
CA LYS A 104 -4.63 11.01 -8.53
C LYS A 104 -4.74 11.83 -7.25
N ALA A 105 -5.49 11.35 -6.27
CA ALA A 105 -5.61 11.98 -4.96
C ALA A 105 -4.25 12.03 -4.24
N ALA A 106 -3.48 10.94 -4.30
CA ALA A 106 -2.13 10.88 -3.73
C ALA A 106 -1.17 11.89 -4.39
N ALA A 107 -1.15 11.97 -5.72
CA ALA A 107 -0.33 12.96 -6.44
C ALA A 107 -0.74 14.40 -6.12
N ALA A 108 -2.05 14.66 -6.02
CA ALA A 108 -2.58 15.97 -5.65
C ALA A 108 -2.25 16.36 -4.19
N ALA A 109 -2.16 15.39 -3.28
CA ALA A 109 -1.74 15.61 -1.90
C ALA A 109 -0.24 15.91 -1.82
N ALA A 110 0.60 15.16 -2.54
CA ALA A 110 2.04 15.39 -2.61
C ALA A 110 2.39 16.80 -3.16
N ALA A 111 1.65 17.28 -4.15
CA ALA A 111 1.86 18.60 -4.75
C ALA A 111 1.53 19.78 -3.80
N ARG A 112 0.68 19.57 -2.79
CA ARG A 112 0.27 20.63 -1.85
C ARG A 112 1.29 20.93 -0.76
N GLY A 113 2.32 20.07 -0.61
CA GLY A 113 3.28 20.17 0.48
C GLY A 113 2.66 19.80 1.82
N SER A 114 3.32 18.92 2.56
CA SER A 114 2.88 18.46 3.88
C SER A 114 2.98 19.59 4.91
N SER A 115 1.98 20.47 4.99
CA SER A 115 1.78 21.36 6.14
C SER A 115 0.79 20.75 7.14
N ASP A 116 0.93 19.48 7.49
CA ASP A 116 0.15 18.87 8.57
C ASP A 116 1.06 18.64 9.76
N ALA A 117 1.21 19.70 10.54
CA ALA A 117 1.53 19.60 11.94
C ALA A 117 0.25 19.15 12.68
N GLU A 118 0.34 17.98 13.31
CA GLU A 118 -0.43 17.63 14.50
C GLU A 118 -1.96 17.55 14.32
N ARG A 119 -2.45 16.55 13.57
CA ARG A 119 -3.85 16.13 13.63
C ARG A 119 -3.99 14.86 14.47
N LYS A 120 -4.21 15.03 15.78
CA LYS A 120 -4.66 13.92 16.67
C LYS A 120 -6.14 13.63 16.39
N GLY A 121 -6.40 12.66 15.52
CA GLY A 121 -7.71 12.02 15.42
C GLY A 121 -7.65 10.67 16.14
N GLU A 122 -8.18 10.59 17.35
CA GLU A 122 -8.40 9.32 18.04
C GLU A 122 -9.71 8.70 17.51
N GLY A 123 -9.64 7.57 16.81
CA GLY A 123 -10.81 6.81 16.35
C GLY A 123 -10.56 5.99 15.07
N GLU A 124 -11.40 4.98 14.83
CA GLU A 124 -11.45 4.16 13.60
C GLU A 124 -11.73 4.98 12.31
N ASP A 125 -11.98 6.28 12.45
CA ASP A 125 -12.22 7.28 11.40
C ASP A 125 -11.06 8.29 11.26
N ALA A 126 -9.85 7.94 11.72
CA ALA A 126 -8.66 8.75 11.47
C ALA A 126 -8.51 8.92 9.94
N ALA A 127 -8.66 10.15 9.47
CA ALA A 127 -8.55 10.49 8.06
C ALA A 127 -7.18 10.05 7.55
N LEU A 128 -7.17 8.98 6.75
CA LEU A 128 -5.95 8.44 6.18
C LEU A 128 -5.22 9.51 5.36
N ARG A 129 -3.90 9.46 5.37
CA ARG A 129 -3.08 10.38 4.59
C ARG A 129 -3.37 10.22 3.09
N GLY A 130 -3.61 11.32 2.39
CA GLY A 130 -3.53 11.39 0.93
C GLY A 130 -4.64 10.61 0.19
N GLY A 131 -4.24 9.72 -0.74
CA GLY A 131 -5.14 8.99 -1.62
C GLY A 131 -5.62 7.64 -1.09
N TRP A 132 -5.49 7.39 0.21
CA TRP A 132 -5.87 6.12 0.84
C TRP A 132 -7.26 6.22 1.47
N GLU A 133 -8.11 5.21 1.25
CA GLU A 133 -9.48 5.19 1.78
C GLU A 133 -9.93 3.78 2.19
N GLY A 134 -10.88 3.70 3.12
CA GLY A 134 -11.60 2.46 3.44
C GLY A 134 -10.76 1.38 4.10
N LEU A 135 -9.81 1.76 4.97
CA LEU A 135 -8.99 0.82 5.73
C LEU A 135 -9.87 -0.13 6.55
N ARG A 136 -9.76 -1.44 6.30
CA ARG A 136 -10.46 -2.47 7.06
C ARG A 136 -9.61 -3.70 7.30
N ASN A 137 -9.73 -4.30 8.48
CA ASN A 137 -9.13 -5.59 8.77
C ASN A 137 -9.98 -6.69 8.12
N VAL A 138 -9.39 -7.48 7.24
CA VAL A 138 -10.09 -8.58 6.55
C VAL A 138 -9.69 -9.94 7.10
N TYR A 139 -8.55 -10.01 7.79
CA TYR A 139 -8.11 -11.22 8.48
C TYR A 139 -7.20 -10.86 9.65
N ARG A 140 -7.42 -11.56 10.76
CA ARG A 140 -6.57 -11.54 11.95
C ARG A 140 -6.23 -12.97 12.32
N CYS A 141 -4.94 -13.24 12.47
CA CYS A 141 -4.48 -14.50 13.01
C CYS A 141 -4.60 -14.45 14.54
N ASP A 142 -5.43 -15.30 15.12
CA ASP A 142 -5.43 -15.52 16.57
C ASP A 142 -4.22 -16.40 16.91
N VAL A 143 -3.22 -15.81 17.57
CA VAL A 143 -2.00 -16.50 18.02
C VAL A 143 -2.00 -16.63 19.53
#